data_AF-X0S311-F1
#
_entry.id   AF-X0S311-F1
#
_cell.length_a   1.000
_cell.length_b   1.000
_cell.length_c   1.000
_cell.angle_alpha   90.00
_cell.angle_beta   90.00
_cell.angle_gamma   90.00
#
_symmetry.space_group_name_H-M   'P 1'
#
loop_
_entity.id
_entity.type
_entity.pdbx_description
1 polymer ?
#
loop_
_entity_poly.entity_id
_entity_poly.type
_entity_poly.pdbx_seq_one_letter_code
_entity_poly.pdbx_strand_id
1 'polypeptide(L)'
;MNSRERVLKAVNFEKPDRVPMDVGGMRASGINAVVYDKLKKRAGIQTPTKIHDNMQILAEVELEVLDHLHADIVPLDVSDADWVGMKAEEGIARKLFCGQEVYFAPNTNIRENEDGSWDLLDNNNEAYAHMPKNGLYFDFVTPAMTGAKLKPDSFKPMDTVPDEKLEMMARRGKYLYENTDKAILGWGANITLIGLSALLGPNITQGMLNEWLCLLMAEKKTAHEMMDKYVDATINCIKLFHEAVGDYCFAWGVGADDAGTQRSEFISPDLFREMIKPHYKKLCDWVHSNTNWKTFLHSCGSIYKHIPEWIDAGIDIINPVQISAANME
;
A
#
# COMPACT_ATOMS: atom_id res chain seq x y z
N MET A 1 22.66 -5.84 17.47
CA MET A 1 21.76 -6.28 16.39
C MET A 1 21.39 -5.04 15.60
N ASN A 2 21.61 -5.05 14.30
CA ASN A 2 21.19 -3.95 13.44
C ASN A 2 19.67 -4.04 13.14
N SER A 3 19.11 -3.01 12.53
CA SER A 3 17.67 -2.94 12.23
C SER A 3 17.18 -4.12 11.37
N ARG A 4 17.92 -4.48 10.32
CA ARG A 4 17.61 -5.60 9.41
C ARG A 4 17.61 -6.96 10.12
N GLU A 5 18.64 -7.25 10.91
CA GLU A 5 18.73 -8.47 11.72
C GLU A 5 17.56 -8.59 12.70
N ARG A 6 17.17 -7.46 13.32
CA ARG A 6 16.05 -7.40 14.27
C ARG A 6 14.72 -7.75 13.62
N VAL A 7 14.44 -7.14 12.47
CA VAL A 7 13.22 -7.43 11.69
C VAL A 7 13.23 -8.88 11.22
N LEU A 8 14.34 -9.35 10.63
CA LEU A 8 14.46 -10.73 10.14
C LEU A 8 14.24 -11.76 11.25
N LYS A 9 14.75 -11.54 12.46
CA LYS A 9 14.46 -12.42 13.60
C LYS A 9 12.99 -12.41 13.98
N ALA A 10 12.39 -11.23 14.10
CA ALA A 10 11.00 -11.10 14.50
C ALA A 10 10.04 -11.81 13.51
N VAL A 11 10.22 -11.62 12.20
CA VAL A 11 9.36 -12.24 11.17
C VAL A 11 9.63 -13.73 10.96
N ASN A 12 10.70 -14.26 11.55
CA ASN A 12 11.00 -15.71 11.59
C ASN A 12 10.72 -16.33 12.96
N PHE A 13 9.95 -15.64 13.82
CA PHE A 13 9.59 -16.12 15.16
C PHE A 13 10.80 -16.42 16.07
N GLU A 14 11.93 -15.77 15.81
CA GLU A 14 13.10 -15.77 16.69
C GLU A 14 13.07 -14.55 17.61
N LYS A 15 13.68 -14.67 18.80
CA LYS A 15 13.73 -13.55 19.75
C LYS A 15 14.73 -12.46 19.29
N PRO A 16 14.28 -11.24 18.94
CA PRO A 16 15.17 -10.12 18.70
C PRO A 16 15.67 -9.49 20.01
N ASP A 17 16.55 -8.49 19.93
CA ASP A 17 16.98 -7.69 21.09
C ASP A 17 15.88 -6.74 21.61
N ARG A 18 15.01 -6.25 20.74
CA ARG A 18 13.74 -5.56 21.07
C ARG A 18 12.71 -5.77 19.95
N VAL A 19 11.45 -5.43 20.22
CA VAL A 19 10.40 -5.41 19.19
C VAL A 19 10.81 -4.41 18.08
N PRO A 20 10.83 -4.82 16.80
CA PRO A 20 11.07 -3.89 15.70
C PRO A 20 9.95 -2.84 15.61
N MET A 21 10.29 -1.63 15.19
CA MET A 21 9.36 -0.52 15.08
C MET A 21 9.25 -0.05 13.64
N ASP A 22 8.01 0.09 13.16
CA ASP A 22 7.69 0.66 11.85
C ASP A 22 7.07 2.05 12.01
N VAL A 23 7.59 3.01 11.24
CA VAL A 23 7.02 4.35 11.05
C VAL A 23 7.29 4.75 9.60
N GLY A 24 6.27 4.64 8.75
CA GLY A 24 6.36 4.97 7.33
C GLY A 24 6.95 3.86 6.45
N GLY A 25 7.04 2.62 6.91
CA GLY A 25 7.40 1.46 6.08
C GLY A 25 6.39 1.12 4.99
N MET A 26 5.16 1.63 5.12
CA MET A 26 4.16 1.72 4.04
C MET A 26 3.23 2.91 4.30
N ARG A 27 2.35 3.22 3.33
CA ARG A 27 1.36 4.30 3.46
C ARG A 27 0.50 4.17 4.73
N ALA A 28 0.01 2.97 5.03
CA ALA A 28 -0.83 2.73 6.22
C ALA A 28 -0.11 2.88 7.56
N SER A 29 1.23 2.87 7.58
CA SER A 29 2.04 3.17 8.76
C SER A 29 2.72 4.54 8.68
N GLY A 30 2.31 5.37 7.70
CA GLY A 30 2.84 6.70 7.48
C GLY A 30 2.40 7.73 8.52
N ILE A 31 2.90 8.95 8.35
CA ILE A 31 2.66 10.08 9.25
C ILE A 31 2.20 11.31 8.46
N ASN A 32 1.13 11.95 8.91
CA ASN A 32 0.63 13.17 8.27
C ASN A 32 1.70 14.28 8.26
N ALA A 33 1.82 15.00 7.15
CA ALA A 33 2.87 15.98 6.91
C ALA A 33 2.94 17.10 7.97
N VAL A 34 1.80 17.53 8.51
CA VAL A 34 1.75 18.58 9.53
C VAL A 34 2.31 18.08 10.86
N VAL A 35 2.01 16.82 11.21
CA VAL A 35 2.52 16.20 12.45
C VAL A 35 3.99 15.88 12.30
N TYR A 36 4.39 15.39 11.13
CA TYR A 36 5.76 15.07 10.81
C TYR A 36 6.68 16.29 10.86
N ASP A 37 6.31 17.41 10.25
CA ASP A 37 7.10 18.64 10.30
C ASP A 37 7.37 19.08 11.76
N LYS A 38 6.36 19.00 12.63
CA LYS A 38 6.51 19.30 14.07
C LYS A 38 7.47 18.32 14.75
N LEU A 39 7.42 17.04 14.38
CA LEU A 39 8.32 16.01 14.90
C LEU A 39 9.78 16.30 14.49
N LYS A 40 10.02 16.59 13.21
CA LYS A 40 11.35 16.96 12.70
C LYS A 40 11.94 18.18 13.39
N LYS A 41 11.14 19.25 13.52
CA LYS A 41 11.58 20.49 14.19
C LYS A 41 11.95 20.25 15.65
N ARG A 42 11.22 19.38 16.37
CA ARG A 42 11.57 18.99 17.75
C ARG A 42 12.84 18.15 17.83
N ALA A 43 13.14 17.39 16.79
CA ALA A 43 14.39 16.66 16.64
C ALA A 43 15.57 17.55 16.15
N GLY A 44 15.34 18.83 15.86
CA GLY A 44 16.38 19.73 15.35
C GLY A 44 16.60 19.65 13.84
N ILE A 45 15.76 18.90 13.12
CA ILE A 45 15.84 18.70 11.67
C ILE A 45 14.97 19.77 10.97
N GLN A 46 15.54 20.46 9.98
CA GLN A 46 14.91 21.58 9.27
C GLN A 46 14.79 21.37 7.75
N THR A 47 14.82 20.12 7.30
CA THR A 47 14.64 19.77 5.89
C THR A 47 13.20 20.07 5.42
N PRO A 48 13.01 20.39 4.13
CA PRO A 48 11.68 20.49 3.52
C PRO A 48 10.81 19.25 3.77
N THR A 49 9.49 19.42 3.87
CA THR A 49 8.56 18.30 4.04
C THR A 49 7.98 17.88 2.70
N LYS A 50 8.41 16.71 2.21
CA LYS A 50 7.89 16.10 0.97
C LYS A 50 6.68 15.23 1.26
N ILE A 51 5.69 15.28 0.37
CA ILE A 51 4.50 14.43 0.41
C ILE A 51 4.81 13.11 -0.28
N HIS A 52 4.66 12.01 0.44
CA HIS A 52 4.79 10.63 -0.03
C HIS A 52 3.44 10.10 -0.58
N ASP A 53 2.34 10.35 0.14
CA ASP A 53 0.99 10.00 -0.31
C ASP A 53 0.10 11.24 -0.39
N ASN A 54 -0.36 11.53 -1.61
CA ASN A 54 -1.15 12.72 -1.91
C ASN A 54 -2.54 12.69 -1.27
N MET A 55 -3.18 11.51 -1.24
CA MET A 55 -4.55 11.37 -0.75
C MET A 55 -4.62 11.70 0.74
N GLN A 56 -3.75 11.10 1.55
CA GLN A 56 -3.76 11.20 3.00
C GLN A 56 -2.86 12.32 3.54
N ILE A 57 -2.17 13.05 2.65
CA ILE A 57 -1.20 14.09 3.00
C ILE A 57 -0.11 13.52 3.93
N LEU A 58 0.45 12.37 3.57
CA LEU A 58 1.50 11.72 4.35
C LEU A 58 2.86 12.24 3.91
N ALA A 59 3.77 12.43 4.87
CA ALA A 59 5.14 12.82 4.59
C ALA A 59 6.04 11.63 4.27
N GLU A 60 7.05 11.89 3.44
CA GLU A 60 8.26 11.07 3.41
C GLU A 60 8.97 11.16 4.77
N VAL A 61 9.29 10.00 5.37
CA VAL A 61 10.04 9.93 6.63
C VAL A 61 11.53 9.73 6.33
N GLU A 62 12.35 10.78 6.50
CA GLU A 62 13.78 10.71 6.21
C GLU A 62 14.53 9.76 7.14
N LEU A 63 15.64 9.19 6.63
CA LEU A 63 16.48 8.25 7.38
C LEU A 63 16.96 8.83 8.72
N GLU A 64 17.34 10.11 8.77
CA GLU A 64 17.77 10.78 10.01
C GLU A 64 16.67 10.80 11.08
N VAL A 65 15.41 11.01 10.68
CA VAL A 65 14.26 10.97 11.60
C VAL A 65 14.00 9.53 12.06
N LEU A 66 14.07 8.56 11.14
CA LEU A 66 13.93 7.14 11.49
C LEU A 66 15.00 6.71 12.49
N ASP A 67 16.23 7.21 12.38
CA ASP A 67 17.32 6.94 13.33
C ASP A 67 17.04 7.52 14.72
N HIS A 68 16.51 8.75 14.78
CA HIS A 68 16.08 9.36 16.05
C HIS A 68 14.91 8.63 16.71
N LEU A 69 14.01 8.06 15.92
CA LEU A 69 12.90 7.26 16.43
C LEU A 69 13.33 5.83 16.78
N HIS A 70 14.50 5.38 16.32
CA HIS A 70 14.90 3.97 16.33
C HIS A 70 13.93 3.09 15.52
N ALA A 71 13.38 3.62 14.43
CA ALA A 71 12.57 2.87 13.48
C ALA A 71 13.46 1.95 12.61
N ASP A 72 12.95 0.76 12.34
CA ASP A 72 13.71 -0.37 11.79
C ASP A 72 13.40 -0.66 10.31
N ILE A 73 12.34 -0.06 9.76
CA ILE A 73 11.79 -0.38 8.43
C ILE A 73 11.81 0.87 7.54
N VAL A 74 12.07 0.66 6.25
CA VAL A 74 11.95 1.66 5.18
C VAL A 74 11.10 1.11 4.02
N PRO A 75 10.29 1.96 3.37
CA PRO A 75 9.51 1.56 2.21
C PRO A 75 10.37 1.50 0.94
N LEU A 76 10.06 0.54 0.07
CA LEU A 76 10.43 0.54 -1.34
C LEU A 76 9.16 0.34 -2.17
N ASP A 77 8.50 1.44 -2.52
CA ASP A 77 7.22 1.45 -3.24
C ASP A 77 7.39 2.02 -4.67
N VAL A 78 6.90 1.29 -5.67
CA VAL A 78 7.00 1.67 -7.10
C VAL A 78 6.31 3.00 -7.42
N SER A 79 5.31 3.39 -6.62
CA SER A 79 4.51 4.58 -6.84
C SER A 79 5.30 5.88 -6.64
N ASP A 80 6.33 5.86 -5.80
CA ASP A 80 7.08 7.05 -5.39
C ASP A 80 8.61 6.85 -5.34
N ALA A 81 9.12 5.67 -5.73
CA ALA A 81 10.55 5.33 -5.67
C ALA A 81 11.49 6.40 -6.24
N ASP A 82 11.10 7.13 -7.30
CA ASP A 82 11.90 8.24 -7.83
C ASP A 82 11.76 9.49 -6.99
N TRP A 83 10.52 9.87 -6.64
CA TRP A 83 10.22 11.10 -5.91
C TRP A 83 10.99 11.17 -4.61
N VAL A 84 11.07 10.09 -3.84
CA VAL A 84 11.83 10.01 -2.59
C VAL A 84 13.32 10.32 -2.80
N GLY A 85 13.89 9.95 -3.94
CA GLY A 85 15.28 10.27 -4.31
C GLY A 85 15.51 11.70 -4.82
N MET A 86 14.45 12.40 -5.23
CA MET A 86 14.53 13.77 -5.77
C MET A 86 14.62 14.83 -4.67
N LYS A 87 15.14 16.00 -5.02
CA LYS A 87 15.12 17.16 -4.12
C LYS A 87 13.72 17.74 -4.04
N ALA A 88 13.38 18.30 -2.88
CA ALA A 88 12.05 18.88 -2.65
C ALA A 88 11.72 20.00 -3.65
N GLU A 89 12.72 20.81 -4.04
CA GLU A 89 12.57 21.94 -4.96
C GLU A 89 12.20 21.53 -6.39
N GLU A 90 12.38 20.26 -6.76
CA GLU A 90 11.94 19.72 -8.04
C GLU A 90 10.44 19.38 -8.03
N GLY A 91 9.83 19.32 -6.85
CA GLY A 91 8.41 19.09 -6.65
C GLY A 91 7.56 20.35 -6.73
N ILE A 92 6.26 20.17 -6.50
CA ILE A 92 5.27 21.24 -6.52
C ILE A 92 5.11 21.78 -5.10
N ALA A 93 5.68 22.96 -4.85
CA ALA A 93 5.52 23.66 -3.58
C ALA A 93 4.06 24.09 -3.36
N ARG A 94 3.55 23.83 -2.16
CA ARG A 94 2.22 24.23 -1.71
C ARG A 94 2.24 24.60 -0.23
N LYS A 95 1.29 25.46 0.16
CA LYS A 95 1.02 25.78 1.55
C LYS A 95 -0.29 25.13 1.95
N LEU A 96 -0.24 24.16 2.86
CA LEU A 96 -1.45 23.54 3.42
C LEU A 96 -2.28 24.60 4.15
N PHE A 97 -3.57 24.32 4.38
CA PHE A 97 -4.49 25.29 5.00
C PHE A 97 -4.05 25.76 6.40
N CYS A 98 -3.31 24.93 7.15
CA CYS A 98 -2.72 25.30 8.43
C CYS A 98 -1.46 26.19 8.32
N GLY A 99 -1.03 26.51 7.11
CA GLY A 99 0.13 27.34 6.81
C GLY A 99 1.45 26.59 6.65
N GLN A 100 1.46 25.26 6.80
CA GLN A 100 2.65 24.43 6.61
C GLN A 100 3.04 24.38 5.13
N GLU A 101 4.31 24.62 4.82
CA GLU A 101 4.89 24.43 3.49
C GLU A 101 5.24 22.96 3.26
N VAL A 102 4.83 22.43 2.10
CA VAL A 102 5.05 21.05 1.68
C VAL A 102 5.34 20.98 0.18
N TYR A 103 5.93 19.87 -0.25
CA TYR A 103 6.29 19.62 -1.65
C TYR A 103 5.63 18.33 -2.12
N PHE A 104 4.79 18.43 -3.15
CA PHE A 104 4.20 17.28 -3.82
C PHE A 104 5.12 16.77 -4.94
N ALA A 105 4.98 15.51 -5.33
CA ALA A 105 5.74 14.95 -6.46
C ALA A 105 5.49 15.79 -7.74
N PRO A 106 6.49 15.92 -8.65
CA PRO A 106 6.41 16.82 -9.81
C PRO A 106 5.21 16.59 -10.74
N ASN A 107 4.72 15.35 -10.81
CA ASN A 107 3.60 14.97 -11.67
C ASN A 107 2.23 15.10 -10.96
N THR A 108 2.18 15.70 -9.78
CA THR A 108 0.93 15.83 -9.01
C THR A 108 0.09 16.99 -9.55
N ASN A 109 -1.06 16.69 -10.13
CA ASN A 109 -1.96 17.72 -10.65
C ASN A 109 -2.99 18.15 -9.60
N ILE A 110 -2.85 19.38 -9.08
CA ILE A 110 -3.74 19.95 -8.05
C ILE A 110 -4.40 21.21 -8.59
N ARG A 111 -5.73 21.24 -8.58
CA ARG A 111 -6.53 22.44 -8.84
C ARG A 111 -7.01 23.05 -7.53
N GLU A 112 -6.84 24.36 -7.37
CA GLU A 112 -7.49 25.14 -6.32
C GLU A 112 -8.79 25.73 -6.89
N ASN A 113 -9.90 25.47 -6.21
CA ASN A 113 -11.24 25.90 -6.62
C ASN A 113 -11.59 27.27 -6.02
N GLU A 114 -12.61 27.94 -6.55
CA GLU A 114 -13.03 29.29 -6.11
C GLU A 114 -13.44 29.36 -4.63
N ASP A 115 -13.93 28.25 -4.07
CA ASP A 115 -14.31 28.13 -2.66
C ASP A 115 -13.11 27.87 -1.73
N GLY A 116 -11.90 27.70 -2.30
CA GLY A 116 -10.66 27.38 -1.59
C GLY A 116 -10.47 25.89 -1.28
N SER A 117 -11.30 25.00 -1.82
CA SER A 117 -11.06 23.56 -1.82
C SER A 117 -10.03 23.17 -2.88
N TRP A 118 -9.43 21.98 -2.73
CA TRP A 118 -8.47 21.45 -3.70
C TRP A 118 -8.98 20.16 -4.32
N ASP A 119 -8.71 19.97 -5.61
CA ASP A 119 -8.96 18.70 -6.31
C ASP A 119 -7.64 18.10 -6.80
N LEU A 120 -7.50 16.78 -6.64
CA LEU A 120 -6.49 16.00 -7.37
C LEU A 120 -7.07 15.58 -8.72
N LEU A 121 -6.30 15.83 -9.77
CA LEU A 121 -6.72 15.57 -11.15
C LEU A 121 -5.95 14.39 -11.76
N ASP A 122 -6.65 13.63 -12.61
CA ASP A 122 -6.05 12.56 -13.41
C ASP A 122 -5.35 13.11 -14.67
N ASN A 123 -4.88 12.22 -15.54
CA ASN A 123 -4.23 12.59 -16.80
C ASN A 123 -5.17 13.25 -17.82
N ASN A 124 -6.49 13.14 -17.63
CA ASN A 124 -7.51 13.78 -18.45
C ASN A 124 -7.97 15.13 -17.87
N ASN A 125 -7.34 15.59 -16.77
CA ASN A 125 -7.74 16.75 -15.96
C ASN A 125 -9.11 16.61 -15.29
N GLU A 126 -9.59 15.38 -15.09
CA GLU A 126 -10.80 15.09 -14.33
C GLU A 126 -10.46 14.93 -12.85
N ALA A 127 -11.30 15.48 -11.97
CA ALA A 127 -11.10 15.34 -10.53
C ALA A 127 -11.43 13.92 -10.10
N TYR A 128 -10.48 13.25 -9.44
CA TYR A 128 -10.70 11.94 -8.83
C TYR A 128 -10.76 12.00 -7.30
N ALA A 129 -10.24 13.07 -6.70
CA ALA A 129 -10.33 13.30 -5.27
C ALA A 129 -10.46 14.79 -4.93
N HIS A 130 -11.11 15.08 -3.82
CA HIS A 130 -11.48 16.41 -3.36
C HIS A 130 -11.10 16.58 -1.89
N MET A 131 -10.45 17.68 -1.56
CA MET A 131 -10.15 18.10 -0.20
C MET A 131 -10.91 19.42 0.05
N PRO A 132 -11.92 19.43 0.94
CA PRO A 132 -12.66 20.65 1.25
C PRO A 132 -11.72 21.68 1.89
N LYS A 133 -12.08 22.97 1.83
CA LYS A 133 -11.32 24.03 2.52
C LYS A 133 -11.16 23.70 4.00
N ASN A 134 -9.93 23.81 4.50
CA ASN A 134 -9.51 23.39 5.85
C ASN A 134 -9.55 21.88 6.11
N GLY A 135 -9.71 21.05 5.07
CA GLY A 135 -9.56 19.61 5.14
C GLY A 135 -8.12 19.19 5.47
N LEU A 136 -7.97 17.95 5.93
CA LEU A 136 -6.66 17.37 6.31
C LEU A 136 -6.15 16.36 5.29
N TYR A 137 -7.04 15.86 4.43
CA TYR A 137 -6.78 14.84 3.41
C TYR A 137 -7.86 14.95 2.31
N PHE A 138 -7.60 14.30 1.18
CA PHE A 138 -8.54 14.18 0.07
C PHE A 138 -9.44 12.96 0.25
N ASP A 139 -10.71 13.11 -0.10
CA ASP A 139 -11.65 12.02 -0.30
C ASP A 139 -11.88 11.81 -1.79
N PHE A 140 -12.04 10.56 -2.22
CA PHE A 140 -12.41 10.29 -3.60
C PHE A 140 -13.79 10.88 -3.95
N VAL A 141 -13.95 11.41 -5.15
CA VAL A 141 -15.24 11.96 -5.62
C VAL A 141 -16.10 10.94 -6.35
N THR A 142 -15.50 9.86 -6.86
CA THR A 142 -16.21 8.79 -7.54
C THR A 142 -16.88 7.85 -6.54
N PRO A 143 -18.18 7.51 -6.68
CA PRO A 143 -18.81 6.52 -5.81
C PRO A 143 -18.31 5.10 -6.08
N ALA A 144 -18.26 4.26 -5.04
CA ALA A 144 -17.91 2.83 -5.16
C ALA A 144 -18.99 1.96 -5.83
N MET A 145 -20.10 2.60 -6.23
CA MET A 145 -21.25 2.01 -6.90
C MET A 145 -21.82 3.05 -7.87
N THR A 146 -21.21 3.21 -9.05
CA THR A 146 -21.63 4.26 -10.00
C THR A 146 -22.94 3.94 -10.72
N GLY A 147 -23.47 2.72 -10.56
CA GLY A 147 -24.68 2.24 -11.22
C GLY A 147 -24.44 1.68 -12.62
N ALA A 148 -23.18 1.60 -13.06
CA ALA A 148 -22.80 0.86 -14.26
C ALA A 148 -22.85 -0.66 -14.01
N LYS A 149 -22.64 -1.45 -15.07
CA LYS A 149 -22.49 -2.90 -14.97
C LYS A 149 -21.03 -3.32 -15.01
N LEU A 150 -20.63 -4.19 -14.10
CA LEU A 150 -19.39 -4.93 -14.12
C LEU A 150 -19.35 -5.81 -15.36
N LYS A 151 -18.24 -5.74 -16.07
CA LYS A 151 -17.99 -6.50 -17.31
C LYS A 151 -16.79 -7.40 -17.08
N PRO A 152 -17.00 -8.70 -16.80
CA PRO A 152 -15.89 -9.62 -16.54
C PRO A 152 -14.84 -9.63 -17.65
N ASP A 153 -15.29 -9.67 -18.92
CA ASP A 153 -14.42 -9.76 -20.09
C ASP A 153 -13.55 -8.51 -20.32
N SER A 154 -13.93 -7.35 -19.76
CA SER A 154 -13.13 -6.12 -19.86
C SER A 154 -12.06 -6.01 -18.79
N PHE A 155 -12.09 -6.86 -17.76
CA PHE A 155 -11.07 -6.84 -16.72
C PHE A 155 -9.72 -7.30 -17.27
N LYS A 156 -8.77 -6.36 -17.36
CA LYS A 156 -7.42 -6.55 -17.89
C LYS A 156 -6.42 -6.02 -16.86
N PRO A 157 -6.02 -6.85 -15.88
CA PRO A 157 -4.99 -6.46 -14.92
C PRO A 157 -3.67 -6.22 -15.65
N MET A 158 -2.86 -5.30 -15.13
CA MET A 158 -1.50 -5.08 -15.63
C MET A 158 -0.66 -6.34 -15.36
N ASP A 159 -0.06 -6.88 -16.42
CA ASP A 159 0.75 -8.10 -16.38
C ASP A 159 2.24 -7.83 -16.66
N THR A 160 2.62 -6.56 -16.77
CA THR A 160 3.99 -6.12 -16.97
C THR A 160 4.25 -4.79 -16.26
N VAL A 161 5.53 -4.49 -16.05
CA VAL A 161 6.02 -3.27 -15.43
C VAL A 161 6.94 -2.56 -16.43
N PRO A 162 6.78 -1.25 -16.69
CA PRO A 162 7.69 -0.51 -17.56
C PRO A 162 9.14 -0.55 -17.07
N ASP A 163 10.11 -0.69 -17.98
CA ASP A 163 11.54 -0.77 -17.66
C ASP A 163 12.02 0.40 -16.79
N GLU A 164 11.55 1.62 -17.07
CA GLU A 164 11.87 2.81 -16.28
C GLU A 164 11.50 2.64 -14.79
N LYS A 165 10.35 2.02 -14.50
CA LYS A 165 9.92 1.75 -13.12
C LYS A 165 10.79 0.67 -12.46
N LEU A 166 11.20 -0.35 -13.22
CA LEU A 166 12.11 -1.38 -12.73
C LEU A 166 13.50 -0.81 -12.42
N GLU A 167 14.04 0.03 -13.30
CA GLU A 167 15.31 0.73 -13.10
C GLU A 167 15.27 1.67 -11.88
N MET A 168 14.17 2.39 -11.69
CA MET A 168 13.94 3.20 -10.48
C MET A 168 13.96 2.35 -9.21
N MET A 169 13.21 1.24 -9.18
CA MET A 169 13.17 0.33 -8.04
C MET A 169 14.54 -0.28 -7.74
N ALA A 170 15.27 -0.71 -8.78
CA ALA A 170 16.61 -1.25 -8.65
C ALA A 170 17.59 -0.22 -8.06
N ARG A 171 17.60 1.02 -8.58
CA ARG A 171 18.43 2.11 -8.06
C ARG A 171 18.10 2.41 -6.59
N ARG A 172 16.81 2.56 -6.26
CA ARG A 172 16.38 2.92 -4.91
C ARG A 172 16.62 1.78 -3.91
N GLY A 173 16.30 0.54 -4.28
CA GLY A 173 16.54 -0.64 -3.48
C GLY A 173 18.01 -0.81 -3.15
N LYS A 174 18.90 -0.68 -4.15
CA LYS A 174 20.35 -0.70 -3.95
C LYS A 174 20.82 0.41 -3.01
N TYR A 175 20.37 1.65 -3.24
CA TYR A 175 20.72 2.78 -2.37
C TYR A 175 20.35 2.51 -0.92
N LEU A 176 19.11 2.06 -0.65
CA LEU A 176 18.67 1.73 0.70
C LEU A 176 19.51 0.60 1.30
N TYR A 177 19.74 -0.47 0.54
CA TYR A 177 20.48 -1.63 1.04
C TYR A 177 21.94 -1.30 1.42
N GLU A 178 22.60 -0.45 0.63
CA GLU A 178 24.00 -0.05 0.82
C GLU A 178 24.20 1.09 1.83
N ASN A 179 23.20 1.97 2.00
CA ASN A 179 23.35 3.21 2.80
C ASN A 179 22.58 3.21 4.12
N THR A 180 21.80 2.17 4.42
CA THR A 180 21.16 2.01 5.73
C THR A 180 21.12 0.55 6.16
N ASP A 181 21.06 0.34 7.48
CA ASP A 181 20.91 -0.98 8.08
C ASP A 181 19.44 -1.39 8.26
N LYS A 182 18.49 -0.53 7.85
CA LYS A 182 17.04 -0.77 7.96
C LYS A 182 16.58 -1.91 7.07
N ALA A 183 15.51 -2.58 7.48
CA ALA A 183 14.84 -3.60 6.70
C ALA A 183 13.95 -2.94 5.63
N ILE A 184 14.00 -3.45 4.39
CA ILE A 184 13.28 -2.86 3.26
C ILE A 184 11.97 -3.63 3.05
N LEU A 185 10.82 -2.94 3.14
CA LEU A 185 9.51 -3.49 2.79
C LEU A 185 9.17 -3.10 1.34
N GLY A 186 9.05 -4.10 0.47
CA GLY A 186 8.74 -3.88 -0.95
C GLY A 186 7.24 -3.78 -1.24
N TRP A 187 6.86 -2.88 -2.14
CA TRP A 187 5.48 -2.71 -2.61
C TRP A 187 5.45 -2.32 -4.10
N GLY A 188 4.60 -2.97 -4.91
CA GLY A 188 4.44 -2.53 -6.29
C GLY A 188 3.43 -3.30 -7.13
N ALA A 189 3.32 -4.61 -6.95
CA ALA A 189 2.27 -5.43 -7.53
C ALA A 189 1.63 -6.26 -6.43
N ASN A 190 0.32 -6.06 -6.24
CA ASN A 190 -0.49 -6.67 -5.20
C ASN A 190 -1.91 -6.94 -5.73
N ILE A 191 -2.66 -7.77 -5.02
CA ILE A 191 -4.07 -8.06 -5.32
C ILE A 191 -5.02 -7.46 -4.27
N THR A 192 -6.24 -7.17 -4.73
CA THR A 192 -7.43 -6.85 -3.92
C THR A 192 -8.58 -7.67 -4.49
N LEU A 193 -8.92 -8.78 -3.85
CA LEU A 193 -9.90 -9.75 -4.35
C LEU A 193 -11.30 -9.52 -3.77
N ILE A 194 -11.39 -8.97 -2.56
CA ILE A 194 -12.68 -8.51 -2.01
C ILE A 194 -13.04 -7.18 -2.67
N GLY A 195 -12.03 -6.38 -3.05
CA GLY A 195 -12.23 -5.15 -3.80
C GLY A 195 -12.54 -3.93 -2.95
N LEU A 196 -12.25 -4.01 -1.64
CA LEU A 196 -12.46 -2.93 -0.68
C LEU A 196 -11.23 -2.04 -0.49
N SER A 197 -10.03 -2.55 -0.79
CA SER A 197 -8.85 -1.69 -0.86
C SER A 197 -8.84 -0.93 -2.18
N ALA A 198 -8.48 0.35 -2.11
CA ALA A 198 -8.43 1.24 -3.27
C ALA A 198 -9.74 1.20 -4.10
N LEU A 199 -10.89 1.19 -3.41
CA LEU A 199 -12.26 1.09 -3.94
C LEU A 199 -12.52 1.87 -5.24
N LEU A 200 -11.80 2.99 -5.40
CA LEU A 200 -12.08 4.03 -6.37
C LEU A 200 -10.95 4.19 -7.41
N GLY A 201 -9.94 3.31 -7.35
CA GLY A 201 -8.95 3.11 -8.41
C GLY A 201 -9.28 1.90 -9.30
N PRO A 202 -8.50 1.67 -10.38
CA PRO A 202 -8.65 0.47 -11.21
C PRO A 202 -8.41 -0.80 -10.40
N ASN A 203 -9.46 -1.57 -10.15
CA ASN A 203 -9.42 -2.82 -9.38
C ASN A 203 -10.41 -3.85 -9.96
N ILE A 204 -10.48 -5.03 -9.35
CA ILE A 204 -11.31 -6.15 -9.84
C ILE A 204 -12.81 -5.82 -9.90
N THR A 205 -13.28 -4.90 -9.05
CA THR A 205 -14.69 -4.48 -8.99
C THR A 205 -15.07 -3.57 -10.16
N GLN A 206 -14.10 -2.97 -10.83
CA GLN A 206 -14.33 -1.97 -11.88
C GLN A 206 -15.25 -0.81 -11.41
N GLY A 207 -15.21 -0.48 -10.12
CA GLY A 207 -16.05 0.54 -9.47
C GLY A 207 -17.48 0.08 -9.15
N MET A 208 -17.81 -1.19 -9.36
CA MET A 208 -19.12 -1.80 -9.11
C MET A 208 -19.03 -2.83 -7.98
N LEU A 209 -18.71 -2.38 -6.77
CA LEU A 209 -18.51 -3.27 -5.62
C LEU A 209 -19.71 -4.20 -5.38
N ASN A 210 -20.93 -3.68 -5.45
CA ASN A 210 -22.16 -4.45 -5.27
C ASN A 210 -22.29 -5.60 -6.29
N GLU A 211 -21.98 -5.34 -7.57
CA GLU A 211 -22.05 -6.39 -8.59
C GLU A 211 -20.94 -7.43 -8.41
N TRP A 212 -19.73 -6.99 -8.01
CA TRP A 212 -18.65 -7.90 -7.68
C TRP A 212 -19.02 -8.84 -6.53
N LEU A 213 -19.59 -8.31 -5.44
CA LEU A 213 -20.04 -9.12 -4.30
C LEU A 213 -21.15 -10.11 -4.68
N CYS A 214 -22.07 -9.71 -5.56
CA CYS A 214 -23.08 -10.61 -6.13
C CYS A 214 -22.43 -11.71 -7.00
N LEU A 215 -21.42 -11.37 -7.81
CA LEU A 215 -20.69 -12.30 -8.66
C LEU A 215 -20.02 -13.41 -7.84
N LEU A 216 -19.40 -13.04 -6.71
CA LEU A 216 -18.78 -14.00 -5.78
C LEU A 216 -19.76 -15.06 -5.25
N MET A 217 -21.06 -14.76 -5.22
CA MET A 217 -22.10 -15.68 -4.73
C MET A 217 -22.85 -16.40 -5.85
N ALA A 218 -23.15 -15.70 -6.95
CA ALA A 218 -24.04 -16.17 -8.00
C ALA A 218 -23.31 -16.75 -9.23
N GLU A 219 -22.14 -16.22 -9.56
CA GLU A 219 -21.40 -16.52 -10.80
C GLU A 219 -19.95 -16.93 -10.47
N LYS A 220 -19.82 -17.87 -9.52
CA LYS A 220 -18.53 -18.25 -8.92
C LYS A 220 -17.45 -18.63 -9.92
N LYS A 221 -17.82 -19.35 -11.00
CA LYS A 221 -16.87 -19.73 -12.05
C LYS A 221 -16.24 -18.49 -12.70
N THR A 222 -17.07 -17.54 -13.10
CA THR A 222 -16.63 -16.26 -13.69
C THR A 222 -15.76 -15.48 -12.71
N ALA A 223 -16.15 -15.43 -11.42
CA ALA A 223 -15.37 -14.76 -10.39
C ALA A 223 -13.98 -15.40 -10.20
N HIS A 224 -13.91 -16.74 -10.16
CA HIS A 224 -12.63 -17.47 -10.11
C HIS A 224 -11.76 -17.16 -11.32
N GLU A 225 -12.31 -17.18 -12.54
CA GLU A 225 -11.56 -16.87 -13.77
C GLU A 225 -10.98 -15.44 -13.74
N MET A 226 -11.76 -14.47 -13.23
CA MET A 226 -11.28 -13.09 -13.06
C MET A 226 -10.15 -12.99 -12.03
N MET A 227 -10.30 -13.63 -10.87
CA MET A 227 -9.28 -13.61 -9.82
C MET A 227 -8.01 -14.37 -10.23
N ASP A 228 -8.13 -15.50 -10.92
CA ASP A 228 -7.00 -16.26 -11.44
C ASP A 228 -6.18 -15.42 -12.41
N LYS A 229 -6.86 -14.72 -13.34
CA LYS A 229 -6.22 -13.80 -14.27
C LYS A 229 -5.53 -12.64 -13.55
N TYR A 230 -6.12 -12.14 -12.46
CA TYR A 230 -5.49 -11.11 -11.64
C TYR A 230 -4.21 -11.63 -10.98
N VAL A 231 -4.28 -12.80 -10.33
CA VAL A 231 -3.13 -13.41 -9.68
C VAL A 231 -2.00 -13.69 -10.68
N ASP A 232 -2.31 -14.24 -11.86
CA ASP A 232 -1.30 -14.53 -12.89
C ASP A 232 -0.60 -13.25 -13.37
N ALA A 233 -1.36 -12.17 -13.59
CA ALA A 233 -0.80 -10.88 -13.97
C ALA A 233 0.05 -10.25 -12.85
N THR A 234 -0.40 -10.35 -11.60
CA THR A 234 0.37 -9.89 -10.43
C THR A 234 1.66 -10.69 -10.26
N ILE A 235 1.63 -12.03 -10.43
CA ILE A 235 2.83 -12.88 -10.40
C ILE A 235 3.84 -12.44 -11.47
N ASN A 236 3.39 -12.17 -12.70
CA ASN A 236 4.27 -11.68 -13.77
C ASN A 236 4.96 -10.37 -13.38
N CYS A 237 4.23 -9.43 -12.78
CA CYS A 237 4.81 -8.17 -12.30
C CYS A 237 5.79 -8.38 -11.14
N ILE A 238 5.43 -9.21 -10.14
CA ILE A 238 6.31 -9.49 -8.99
C ILE A 238 7.60 -10.17 -9.44
N LYS A 239 7.55 -11.04 -10.45
CA LYS A 239 8.75 -11.61 -11.07
C LYS A 239 9.70 -10.53 -11.57
N LEU A 240 9.18 -9.54 -12.31
CA LEU A 240 10.00 -8.43 -12.81
C LEU A 240 10.58 -7.58 -11.67
N PHE A 241 9.79 -7.30 -10.63
CA PHE A 241 10.30 -6.59 -9.45
C PHE A 241 11.40 -7.37 -8.73
N HIS A 242 11.24 -8.69 -8.55
CA HIS A 242 12.26 -9.54 -7.95
C HIS A 242 13.53 -9.59 -8.80
N GLU A 243 13.42 -9.66 -10.13
CA GLU A 243 14.58 -9.55 -11.03
C GLU A 243 15.31 -8.20 -10.88
N ALA A 244 14.58 -7.11 -10.65
CA ALA A 244 15.14 -5.77 -10.49
C ALA A 244 15.78 -5.52 -9.12
N VAL A 245 15.18 -6.02 -8.03
CA VAL A 245 15.59 -5.69 -6.65
C VAL A 245 16.23 -6.86 -5.89
N GLY A 246 16.16 -8.09 -6.42
CA GLY A 246 16.69 -9.29 -5.78
C GLY A 246 16.22 -9.49 -4.33
N ASP A 247 17.15 -9.90 -3.47
CA ASP A 247 16.89 -10.21 -2.06
C ASP A 247 17.01 -9.00 -1.11
N TYR A 248 16.93 -7.76 -1.61
CA TYR A 248 17.03 -6.57 -0.74
C TYR A 248 15.85 -6.45 0.25
N CYS A 249 14.66 -6.88 -0.17
CA CYS A 249 13.46 -6.80 0.64
C CYS A 249 13.36 -7.97 1.62
N PHE A 250 12.96 -7.71 2.87
CA PHE A 250 12.66 -8.80 3.82
C PHE A 250 11.25 -9.37 3.58
N ALA A 251 10.35 -8.54 3.05
CA ALA A 251 8.98 -8.89 2.74
C ALA A 251 8.49 -8.11 1.53
N TRP A 252 7.47 -8.65 0.87
CA TRP A 252 6.77 -8.02 -0.25
C TRP A 252 5.26 -7.95 0.02
N GLY A 253 4.68 -6.78 -0.22
CA GLY A 253 3.23 -6.57 -0.16
C GLY A 253 2.53 -7.34 -1.27
N VAL A 254 1.89 -8.46 -0.93
CA VAL A 254 1.18 -9.31 -1.89
C VAL A 254 -0.29 -8.92 -2.03
N GLY A 255 -0.85 -8.25 -1.03
CA GLY A 255 -2.25 -7.84 -1.06
C GLY A 255 -2.55 -6.66 -0.17
N ALA A 256 -3.62 -5.95 -0.53
CA ALA A 256 -4.34 -5.07 0.36
C ALA A 256 -5.82 -5.39 0.17
N ASP A 257 -6.47 -5.99 1.16
CA ASP A 257 -7.88 -6.37 1.09
C ASP A 257 -8.49 -6.03 2.44
N ASP A 258 -9.18 -4.90 2.55
CA ASP A 258 -9.87 -4.46 3.78
C ASP A 258 -11.06 -5.37 4.10
N ALA A 259 -10.76 -6.60 4.52
CA ALA A 259 -11.70 -7.69 4.66
C ALA A 259 -12.55 -7.61 5.92
N GLY A 260 -12.31 -6.60 6.77
CA GLY A 260 -12.97 -6.40 8.04
C GLY A 260 -13.83 -5.15 8.09
N THR A 261 -14.81 -5.19 8.99
CA THR A 261 -15.54 -4.01 9.46
C THR A 261 -15.17 -3.72 10.91
N GLN A 262 -15.74 -2.70 11.55
CA GLN A 262 -15.51 -2.49 12.98
C GLN A 262 -15.99 -3.66 13.87
N ARG A 263 -16.92 -4.50 13.37
CA ARG A 263 -17.66 -5.48 14.19
C ARG A 263 -17.40 -6.94 13.82
N SER A 264 -17.07 -7.21 12.57
CA SER A 264 -16.90 -8.56 12.03
C SER A 264 -16.21 -8.51 10.67
N GLU A 265 -15.94 -9.69 10.13
CA GLU A 265 -15.56 -9.88 8.73
C GLU A 265 -16.61 -9.26 7.78
N PHE A 266 -16.16 -8.77 6.62
CA PHE A 266 -17.02 -8.19 5.60
C PHE A 266 -17.78 -9.24 4.79
N ILE A 267 -17.15 -10.39 4.51
CA ILE A 267 -17.79 -11.57 3.92
C ILE A 267 -17.72 -12.76 4.88
N SER A 268 -18.56 -13.78 4.66
CA SER A 268 -18.56 -14.95 5.54
C SER A 268 -17.24 -15.73 5.42
N PRO A 269 -16.72 -16.31 6.53
CA PRO A 269 -15.51 -17.15 6.47
C PRO A 269 -15.60 -18.31 5.48
N ASP A 270 -16.79 -18.87 5.26
CA ASP A 270 -16.98 -19.96 4.28
C ASP A 270 -16.86 -19.45 2.84
N LEU A 271 -17.47 -18.31 2.52
CA LEU A 271 -17.34 -17.69 1.19
C LEU A 271 -15.89 -17.29 0.94
N PHE A 272 -15.23 -16.74 1.96
CA PHE A 272 -13.82 -16.38 1.88
C PHE A 272 -12.93 -17.60 1.60
N ARG A 273 -13.13 -18.71 2.33
CA ARG A 273 -12.37 -19.96 2.15
C ARG A 273 -12.55 -20.53 0.74
N GLU A 274 -13.77 -20.43 0.21
CA GLU A 274 -14.09 -20.91 -1.13
C GLU A 274 -13.52 -20.00 -2.22
N MET A 275 -13.81 -18.70 -2.14
CA MET A 275 -13.62 -17.79 -3.25
C MET A 275 -12.28 -17.07 -3.23
N ILE A 276 -11.78 -16.68 -2.05
CA ILE A 276 -10.65 -15.74 -1.94
C ILE A 276 -9.34 -16.48 -1.66
N LYS A 277 -9.36 -17.37 -0.67
CA LYS A 277 -8.18 -18.10 -0.19
C LYS A 277 -7.37 -18.81 -1.29
N PRO A 278 -7.98 -19.54 -2.26
CA PRO A 278 -7.20 -20.28 -3.26
C PRO A 278 -6.28 -19.39 -4.12
N HIS A 279 -6.72 -18.15 -4.38
CA HIS A 279 -6.01 -17.20 -5.22
C HIS A 279 -4.83 -16.56 -4.48
N TYR A 280 -5.03 -16.19 -3.22
CA TYR A 280 -3.93 -15.78 -2.35
C TYR A 280 -2.91 -16.91 -2.17
N LYS A 281 -3.38 -18.14 -2.00
CA LYS A 281 -2.50 -19.31 -1.90
C LYS A 281 -1.62 -19.47 -3.12
N LYS A 282 -2.20 -19.39 -4.32
CA LYS A 282 -1.46 -19.43 -5.59
C LYS A 282 -0.36 -18.35 -5.65
N LEU A 283 -0.67 -17.12 -5.23
CA LEU A 283 0.28 -16.01 -5.19
C LEU A 283 1.40 -16.25 -4.16
N CYS A 284 1.05 -16.61 -2.93
CA CYS A 284 2.01 -16.81 -1.85
C CYS A 284 2.92 -18.01 -2.11
N ASP A 285 2.36 -19.12 -2.60
CA ASP A 285 3.13 -20.32 -2.98
C ASP A 285 4.18 -19.96 -4.05
N TRP A 286 3.84 -19.08 -5.00
CA TRP A 286 4.80 -18.59 -5.98
C TRP A 286 5.89 -17.74 -5.33
N VAL A 287 5.55 -16.79 -4.46
CA VAL A 287 6.53 -15.93 -3.77
C VAL A 287 7.51 -16.80 -2.97
N HIS A 288 7.00 -17.69 -2.11
CA HIS A 288 7.83 -18.56 -1.27
C HIS A 288 8.69 -19.56 -2.05
N SER A 289 8.24 -19.98 -3.23
CA SER A 289 9.00 -20.93 -4.07
C SER A 289 10.07 -20.26 -4.93
N ASN A 290 9.99 -18.94 -5.15
CA ASN A 290 10.83 -18.24 -6.13
C ASN A 290 11.67 -17.11 -5.53
N THR A 291 11.40 -16.69 -4.28
CA THR A 291 12.11 -15.60 -3.60
C THR A 291 12.38 -15.94 -2.14
N ASN A 292 13.23 -15.17 -1.47
CA ASN A 292 13.42 -15.24 -0.02
C ASN A 292 12.49 -14.29 0.75
N TRP A 293 11.51 -13.68 0.09
CA TRP A 293 10.64 -12.69 0.70
C TRP A 293 9.56 -13.33 1.57
N LYS A 294 9.25 -12.68 2.69
CA LYS A 294 7.99 -12.89 3.40
C LYS A 294 6.82 -12.26 2.63
N THR A 295 5.65 -12.86 2.73
CA THR A 295 4.41 -12.28 2.18
C THR A 295 3.78 -11.35 3.20
N PHE A 296 3.42 -10.15 2.75
CA PHE A 296 2.82 -9.10 3.58
C PHE A 296 1.44 -8.74 3.05
N LEU A 297 0.44 -8.74 3.94
CA LEU A 297 -0.95 -8.37 3.62
C LEU A 297 -1.38 -7.17 4.45
N HIS A 298 -1.95 -6.17 3.79
CA HIS A 298 -2.72 -5.14 4.47
C HIS A 298 -4.22 -5.49 4.52
N SER A 299 -4.87 -5.35 5.68
CA SER A 299 -6.33 -5.49 5.82
C SER A 299 -6.83 -4.77 7.07
N CYS A 300 -7.68 -3.76 6.90
CA CYS A 300 -8.37 -3.10 8.01
C CYS A 300 -9.51 -3.95 8.60
N GLY A 301 -9.94 -3.56 9.81
CA GLY A 301 -11.12 -4.06 10.50
C GLY A 301 -10.94 -5.37 11.28
N SER A 302 -12.06 -5.90 11.76
CA SER A 302 -12.18 -7.18 12.44
C SER A 302 -12.09 -8.31 11.42
N ILE A 303 -10.95 -9.00 11.40
CA ILE A 303 -10.66 -10.11 10.48
C ILE A 303 -10.32 -11.42 11.19
N TYR A 304 -10.63 -11.50 12.49
CA TYR A 304 -10.22 -12.60 13.36
C TYR A 304 -10.48 -13.99 12.78
N LYS A 305 -11.65 -14.23 12.17
CA LYS A 305 -11.99 -15.54 11.59
C LYS A 305 -11.35 -15.78 10.22
N HIS A 306 -10.81 -14.76 9.56
CA HIS A 306 -10.04 -14.91 8.32
C HIS A 306 -8.55 -15.18 8.59
N ILE A 307 -8.02 -14.84 9.77
CA ILE A 307 -6.59 -15.04 10.10
C ILE A 307 -6.14 -16.49 9.88
N PRO A 308 -6.85 -17.55 10.34
CA PRO A 308 -6.42 -18.93 10.08
C PRO A 308 -6.37 -19.29 8.59
N GLU A 309 -7.29 -18.74 7.80
CA GLU A 309 -7.35 -18.98 6.36
C GLU A 309 -6.22 -18.25 5.62
N TRP A 310 -5.81 -17.06 6.09
CA TRP A 310 -4.63 -16.34 5.60
C TRP A 310 -3.31 -17.02 5.94
N ILE A 311 -3.18 -17.52 7.16
CA ILE A 311 -2.01 -18.32 7.54
C ILE A 311 -1.90 -19.55 6.63
N ASP A 312 -3.00 -20.27 6.39
CA ASP A 312 -3.01 -21.43 5.50
C ASP A 312 -2.77 -21.08 4.02
N ALA A 313 -3.16 -19.87 3.59
CA ALA A 313 -2.83 -19.35 2.27
C ALA A 313 -1.35 -18.95 2.12
N GLY A 314 -0.57 -18.92 3.21
CA GLY A 314 0.84 -18.54 3.16
C GLY A 314 1.09 -17.04 3.34
N ILE A 315 0.22 -16.31 4.03
CA ILE A 315 0.52 -14.95 4.51
C ILE A 315 1.41 -15.03 5.75
N ASP A 316 2.60 -14.43 5.68
CA ASP A 316 3.55 -14.39 6.80
C ASP A 316 3.30 -13.21 7.76
N ILE A 317 2.91 -12.05 7.22
CA ILE A 317 2.80 -10.78 7.95
C ILE A 317 1.46 -10.12 7.66
N ILE A 318 0.76 -9.69 8.71
CA ILE A 318 -0.49 -8.94 8.62
C ILE A 318 -0.33 -7.52 9.16
N ASN A 319 -0.91 -6.55 8.45
CA ASN A 319 -0.92 -5.15 8.85
C ASN A 319 -2.29 -4.52 8.61
N PRO A 320 -2.83 -3.72 9.54
CA PRO A 320 -2.49 -3.72 10.96
C PRO A 320 -3.12 -4.92 11.68
N VAL A 321 -2.79 -5.08 12.97
CA VAL A 321 -3.77 -5.61 13.93
C VAL A 321 -4.57 -4.39 14.43
N GLN A 322 -5.80 -4.21 13.93
CA GLN A 322 -6.61 -3.06 14.28
C GLN A 322 -7.28 -3.25 15.64
N ILE A 323 -6.56 -2.96 16.73
CA ILE A 323 -7.01 -3.17 18.12
C ILE A 323 -8.31 -2.44 18.51
N SER A 324 -8.78 -1.49 17.70
CA SER A 324 -10.05 -0.81 17.94
C SER A 324 -11.26 -1.60 17.42
N ALA A 325 -11.05 -2.58 16.54
CA ALA A 325 -12.09 -3.44 15.99
C ALA A 325 -12.35 -4.66 16.88
N ALA A 326 -13.53 -5.27 16.74
CA ALA A 326 -13.92 -6.40 17.58
C ALA A 326 -13.00 -7.62 17.39
N ASN A 327 -12.60 -8.28 18.49
CA ASN A 327 -11.77 -9.49 18.52
C ASN A 327 -10.36 -9.31 17.91
N MET A 328 -9.81 -8.09 17.96
CA MET A 328 -8.49 -7.76 17.44
C MET A 328 -7.56 -7.19 18.52
N GLU A 329 -7.95 -7.32 19.80
CA GLU A 329 -7.21 -6.87 20.99
C GLU A 329 -6.01 -7.72 21.42
#